data_AF-A0A2E5ARB5-F1
#
_entry.id   AF-A0A2E5ARB5-F1
#
_cell.length_a   1.000
_cell.length_b   1.000
_cell.length_c   1.000
_cell.angle_alpha   90.00
_cell.angle_beta   90.00
_cell.angle_gamma   90.00
#
_symmetry.space_group_name_H-M   'P 1'
#
loop_
_entity.id
_entity.type
_entity.pdbx_description
1 polymer ?
#
loop_
_entity_poly.entity_id
_entity_poly.type
_entity_poly.pdbx_seq_one_letter_code
_entity_poly.pdbx_strand_id
1 'polypeptide(L)'
;MQDKKIRTFIRVILALFIIGFAYALSFTFIVNKQESDIKKNYPNPSIAKGKLDTLYIDNDTIDIAPWTMFWLTDYDYKRAKKNSLNLGLDLKGGMSALLEVSQIDIVKGLARRSIQRNSIFIATLDSLKESGADTFLEDFLEKLDQNNSLFEQNN
;
A
#
# COMPACT_ATOMS: atom_id res chain seq x y z
N MET A 1 31.87 -17.29 -42.98
CA MET A 1 30.80 -18.25 -42.58
C MET A 1 30.47 -18.20 -41.08
N GLN A 2 31.42 -17.88 -40.19
CA GLN A 2 31.19 -17.83 -38.74
C GLN A 2 30.24 -16.70 -38.28
N ASP A 3 30.26 -15.52 -38.92
CA ASP A 3 29.40 -14.39 -38.51
C ASP A 3 27.90 -14.61 -38.75
N LYS A 4 27.54 -15.50 -39.69
CA LYS A 4 26.15 -15.91 -39.92
C LYS A 4 25.68 -16.90 -38.86
N LYS A 5 26.56 -17.82 -38.43
CA LYS A 5 26.26 -18.78 -37.36
C LYS A 5 26.03 -18.09 -36.01
N ILE A 6 26.86 -17.10 -35.68
CA ILE A 6 26.72 -16.30 -34.44
C ILE A 6 25.41 -15.50 -34.46
N ARG A 7 25.04 -14.87 -35.58
CA ARG A 7 23.76 -14.16 -35.71
C ARG A 7 22.55 -15.06 -35.54
N THR A 8 22.57 -16.26 -36.11
CA THR A 8 21.48 -17.24 -35.95
C THR A 8 21.39 -17.73 -34.51
N PHE A 9 22.53 -17.99 -33.86
CA PHE A 9 22.57 -18.40 -32.46
C PHE A 9 21.96 -17.34 -31.52
N ILE A 10 22.32 -16.07 -31.69
CA ILE A 10 21.75 -14.95 -30.91
C ILE A 10 20.24 -14.85 -31.11
N ARG A 11 19.73 -15.04 -32.34
CA ARG A 11 18.28 -15.03 -32.61
C ARG A 11 17.54 -16.17 -31.92
N VAL A 12 18.13 -17.35 -31.84
CA VAL A 12 17.52 -18.51 -31.15
C VAL A 12 17.45 -18.24 -29.64
N ILE A 13 18.51 -17.73 -29.04
CA ILE A 13 18.51 -17.35 -27.61
C ILE A 13 17.48 -16.25 -27.35
N LEU A 14 17.41 -15.23 -28.21
CA LEU A 14 16.42 -14.16 -28.09
C LEU A 14 14.99 -14.70 -28.19
N ALA A 15 14.74 -15.63 -29.12
CA ALA A 15 13.44 -16.27 -29.25
C ALA A 15 13.05 -17.04 -27.98
N LEU A 16 13.97 -17.82 -27.41
CA LEU A 16 13.74 -18.50 -26.13
C LEU A 16 13.48 -17.51 -24.98
N PHE A 17 14.22 -16.40 -24.95
CA PHE A 17 14.01 -15.35 -23.94
C PHE A 17 12.62 -14.71 -24.07
N ILE A 18 12.17 -14.40 -25.29
CA ILE A 18 10.83 -13.86 -25.54
C ILE A 18 9.75 -14.85 -25.09
N ILE A 19 9.92 -16.14 -25.39
CA ILE A 19 8.98 -17.19 -24.97
C ILE A 19 8.95 -17.30 -23.44
N GLY A 20 10.10 -17.32 -22.78
CA GLY A 20 10.19 -17.34 -21.31
C GLY A 20 9.60 -16.09 -20.65
N PHE A 21 9.82 -14.92 -21.26
CA PHE A 21 9.23 -13.66 -20.79
C PHE A 21 7.71 -13.65 -20.97
N ALA A 22 7.20 -14.12 -22.11
CA ALA A 22 5.77 -14.25 -22.35
C ALA A 22 5.11 -15.21 -21.35
N TYR A 23 5.78 -16.31 -21.00
CA TYR A 23 5.34 -17.24 -19.94
C TYR A 23 5.21 -16.52 -18.58
N ALA A 24 6.26 -15.83 -18.12
CA ALA A 24 6.24 -15.10 -16.86
C ALA A 24 5.20 -13.97 -16.83
N LEU A 25 5.04 -13.25 -17.95
CA LEU A 25 4.07 -12.18 -18.07
C LEU A 25 2.63 -12.70 -18.07
N SER A 26 2.38 -13.87 -18.65
CA SER A 26 1.03 -14.46 -18.68
C SER A 26 0.48 -14.74 -17.28
N PHE A 27 1.28 -15.25 -16.35
CA PHE A 27 0.83 -15.46 -14.96
C PHE A 27 0.48 -14.15 -14.29
N THR A 28 1.32 -13.14 -14.50
CA THR A 28 1.11 -11.80 -13.96
C THR A 28 -0.21 -11.21 -14.44
N PHE A 29 -0.53 -11.36 -15.73
CA PHE A 29 -1.78 -10.89 -16.31
C PHE A 29 -3.01 -11.59 -15.71
N ILE A 30 -2.97 -12.92 -15.58
CA ILE A 30 -4.10 -13.72 -15.04
C ILE A 30 -4.39 -13.33 -13.58
N VAL A 31 -3.34 -13.27 -12.76
CA VAL A 31 -3.47 -12.87 -11.34
C VAL A 31 -4.06 -11.46 -11.24
N ASN A 32 -3.49 -10.49 -11.97
CA ASN A 32 -3.96 -9.11 -11.91
C ASN A 32 -5.41 -8.97 -12.37
N LYS A 33 -5.83 -9.75 -13.38
CA LYS A 33 -7.22 -9.76 -13.85
C LYS A 33 -8.17 -10.25 -12.75
N GLN A 34 -7.85 -11.39 -12.12
CA GLN A 34 -8.67 -11.94 -11.05
C GLN A 34 -8.76 -10.98 -9.85
N GLU A 35 -7.64 -10.39 -9.44
CA GLU A 35 -7.62 -9.42 -8.35
C GLU A 35 -8.42 -8.15 -8.68
N SER A 36 -8.35 -7.69 -9.93
CA SER A 36 -9.14 -6.55 -10.41
C SER A 36 -10.64 -6.86 -10.43
N ASP A 37 -11.04 -8.05 -10.87
CA ASP A 37 -12.43 -8.47 -10.92
C ASP A 37 -13.05 -8.54 -9.51
N ILE A 38 -12.30 -9.02 -8.52
CA ILE A 38 -12.72 -9.00 -7.11
C ILE A 38 -12.87 -7.57 -6.61
N LYS A 39 -11.86 -6.71 -6.82
CA LYS A 39 -11.94 -5.31 -6.39
C LYS A 39 -13.12 -4.56 -7.03
N LYS A 40 -13.49 -4.91 -8.26
CA LYS A 40 -14.66 -4.35 -8.96
C LYS A 40 -15.99 -4.83 -8.35
N ASN A 41 -16.08 -6.12 -8.01
CA ASN A 41 -17.30 -6.71 -7.46
C ASN A 41 -17.50 -6.42 -5.96
N TYR A 42 -16.43 -6.10 -5.24
CA TYR A 42 -16.44 -5.80 -3.81
C TYR A 42 -15.89 -4.39 -3.55
N PRO A 43 -16.74 -3.35 -3.57
CA PRO A 43 -16.29 -1.96 -3.42
C PRO A 43 -15.75 -1.63 -2.01
N ASN A 44 -16.03 -2.47 -1.01
CA ASN A 44 -15.44 -2.33 0.32
C ASN A 44 -14.03 -2.98 0.34
N PRO A 45 -12.95 -2.21 0.61
CA PRO A 45 -11.57 -2.71 0.59
C PRO A 45 -11.32 -3.86 1.56
N SER A 46 -11.97 -3.86 2.72
CA SER A 46 -11.81 -4.89 3.74
C SER A 46 -12.43 -6.23 3.30
N ILE A 47 -13.57 -6.16 2.61
CA ILE A 47 -14.27 -7.34 2.07
C ILE A 47 -13.51 -7.89 0.86
N ALA A 48 -13.04 -7.01 -0.04
CA ALA A 48 -12.21 -7.41 -1.17
C ALA A 48 -10.92 -8.10 -0.73
N LYS A 49 -10.26 -7.56 0.31
CA LYS A 49 -9.07 -8.18 0.92
C LYS A 49 -9.38 -9.56 1.51
N GLY A 50 -10.46 -9.67 2.29
CA GLY A 50 -10.89 -10.96 2.84
C GLY A 50 -11.17 -12.01 1.76
N LYS A 51 -11.78 -11.61 0.63
CA LYS A 51 -12.04 -12.53 -0.49
C LYS A 51 -10.75 -12.98 -1.18
N LEU A 52 -9.79 -12.07 -1.33
CA LEU A 52 -8.47 -12.36 -1.89
C LEU A 52 -7.66 -13.30 -0.99
N ASP A 53 -7.75 -13.10 0.33
CA ASP A 53 -7.13 -13.96 1.33
C ASP A 53 -7.77 -15.36 1.32
N THR A 54 -9.10 -15.47 1.18
CA THR A 54 -9.76 -16.78 1.02
C THR A 54 -9.30 -17.52 -0.23
N LEU A 55 -9.16 -16.84 -1.37
CA LEU A 55 -8.65 -17.46 -2.61
C LEU A 55 -7.21 -17.97 -2.48
N TYR A 56 -6.39 -17.33 -1.64
CA TYR A 56 -5.04 -17.78 -1.38
C TYR A 56 -4.98 -19.00 -0.44
N ILE A 57 -5.96 -19.13 0.45
CA ILE A 57 -6.02 -20.18 1.48
C ILE A 57 -6.70 -21.45 0.95
N ASP A 58 -7.82 -21.30 0.24
CA ASP A 58 -8.65 -22.44 -0.20
C ASP A 58 -8.00 -23.26 -1.33
N ASN A 59 -6.83 -22.83 -1.84
CA ASN A 59 -6.23 -23.37 -3.07
C ASN A 59 -7.27 -23.46 -4.20
N ASP A 60 -8.19 -22.49 -4.22
CA ASP A 60 -9.34 -22.50 -5.11
C ASP A 60 -8.79 -22.48 -6.54
N THR A 61 -9.02 -23.58 -7.26
CA THR A 61 -8.58 -23.74 -8.64
C THR A 61 -9.13 -22.59 -9.44
N ILE A 62 -8.26 -21.70 -9.94
CA ILE A 62 -8.72 -20.71 -10.91
C ILE A 62 -9.07 -21.51 -12.15
N ASP A 63 -10.37 -21.63 -12.44
CA ASP A 63 -10.88 -22.28 -13.65
C ASP A 63 -10.69 -21.39 -14.89
N ILE A 64 -9.56 -20.69 -14.93
CA ILE A 64 -9.24 -19.67 -15.93
C ILE A 64 -7.73 -19.62 -16.07
N ALA A 65 -7.21 -20.46 -16.96
CA ALA A 65 -5.95 -20.17 -17.60
C ALA A 65 -5.96 -20.72 -19.02
N PRO A 66 -5.58 -19.94 -20.04
CA PRO A 66 -5.27 -20.47 -21.38
C PRO A 66 -4.17 -21.56 -21.40
N TRP A 67 -3.62 -21.93 -20.23
CA TRP A 67 -2.59 -22.92 -20.01
C TRP A 67 -3.12 -24.27 -19.53
N THR A 68 -4.37 -24.38 -19.03
CA THR A 68 -5.04 -25.69 -18.93
C THR A 68 -5.19 -26.33 -20.32
N MET A 69 -5.19 -25.52 -21.39
CA MET A 69 -5.11 -25.98 -22.78
C MET A 69 -3.78 -26.66 -23.14
N PHE A 70 -2.71 -26.44 -22.38
CA PHE A 70 -1.41 -27.09 -22.58
C PHE A 70 -1.18 -28.35 -21.72
N TRP A 71 -2.22 -28.86 -21.02
CA TRP A 71 -2.15 -30.09 -20.19
C TRP A 71 -1.02 -30.14 -19.15
N LEU A 72 -0.39 -29.00 -18.83
CA LEU A 72 0.56 -28.90 -17.74
C LEU A 72 -0.20 -28.47 -16.49
N THR A 73 -0.71 -29.43 -15.71
CA THR A 73 -1.16 -29.29 -14.30
C THR A 73 -2.34 -28.34 -14.02
N ASP A 74 -3.17 -28.72 -13.04
CA ASP A 74 -4.17 -27.84 -12.44
C ASP A 74 -3.46 -26.61 -11.85
N TYR A 75 -3.78 -25.43 -12.37
CA TYR A 75 -3.17 -24.18 -11.93
C TYR A 75 -4.02 -23.53 -10.84
N ASP A 76 -3.58 -23.69 -9.60
CA ASP A 76 -4.13 -23.00 -8.42
C ASP A 76 -3.68 -21.52 -8.38
N TYR A 77 -4.56 -20.63 -7.93
CA TYR A 77 -4.29 -19.20 -7.72
C TYR A 77 -3.02 -18.96 -6.93
N LYS A 78 -2.78 -19.75 -5.90
CA LYS A 78 -1.58 -19.66 -5.08
C LYS A 78 -0.29 -19.87 -5.87
N ARG A 79 -0.30 -20.82 -6.81
CA ARG A 79 0.84 -21.12 -7.68
C ARG A 79 1.03 -20.02 -8.72
N ALA A 80 -0.05 -19.55 -9.34
CA ALA A 80 0.00 -18.45 -10.29
C ALA A 80 0.52 -17.17 -9.62
N LYS A 81 0.09 -16.87 -8.39
CA LYS A 81 0.57 -15.74 -7.60
C LYS A 81 2.05 -15.86 -7.27
N LYS A 82 2.53 -17.04 -6.90
CA LYS A 82 3.95 -17.29 -6.62
C LYS A 82 4.85 -17.11 -7.85
N ASN A 83 4.37 -17.50 -9.02
CA ASN A 83 5.09 -17.36 -10.29
C ASN A 83 4.90 -16.00 -10.97
N SER A 84 3.94 -15.21 -10.51
CA SER A 84 3.75 -13.84 -10.99
C SER A 84 4.93 -12.96 -10.59
N LEU A 85 5.24 -11.98 -11.44
CA LEU A 85 6.29 -11.02 -11.17
C LEU A 85 5.89 -10.14 -9.98
N ASN A 86 6.87 -9.80 -9.12
CA ASN A 86 6.67 -8.80 -8.09
C ASN A 86 6.48 -7.42 -8.74
N LEU A 87 5.23 -7.08 -9.01
CA LEU A 87 4.87 -5.79 -9.58
C LEU A 87 5.22 -4.67 -8.60
N GLY A 88 5.79 -3.58 -9.14
CA GLY A 88 5.99 -2.33 -8.41
C GLY A 88 4.66 -1.67 -8.03
N LEU A 89 4.74 -0.65 -7.17
CA LEU A 89 3.56 0.04 -6.63
C LEU A 89 2.66 0.65 -7.73
N ASP A 90 3.27 1.16 -8.79
CA ASP A 90 2.61 1.71 -9.98
C ASP A 90 1.72 0.67 -10.68
N LEU A 91 2.20 -0.56 -10.79
CA LEU A 91 1.49 -1.66 -11.44
C LEU A 91 0.55 -2.44 -10.50
N LYS A 92 0.77 -2.41 -9.18
CA LYS A 92 -0.15 -2.98 -8.17
C LYS A 92 -1.30 -2.04 -7.80
N GLY A 93 -1.19 -0.75 -8.13
CA GLY A 93 -2.21 0.26 -7.86
C GLY A 93 -2.41 0.49 -6.37
N GLY A 94 -1.33 0.76 -5.64
CA GLY A 94 -1.40 1.20 -4.24
C GLY A 94 -0.92 2.65 -4.11
N MET A 95 -1.64 3.48 -3.34
CA MET A 95 -1.12 4.80 -2.98
C MET A 95 -0.03 4.60 -1.91
N SER A 96 1.17 5.14 -2.15
CA SER A 96 2.14 5.30 -1.07
C SER A 96 1.61 6.41 -0.17
N ALA A 97 1.15 6.06 1.03
CA ALA A 97 0.82 7.05 2.04
C ALA A 97 2.03 7.18 2.97
N LEU A 98 2.69 8.34 2.96
CA LEU A 98 3.54 8.73 4.07
C LEU A 98 2.61 9.17 5.20
N LEU A 99 2.48 8.34 6.24
CA LEU A 99 1.74 8.71 7.43
C LEU A 99 2.60 9.67 8.24
N GLU A 100 2.38 10.98 8.03
CA GLU A 100 2.93 11.99 8.91
C GLU A 100 2.10 12.02 10.20
N VAL A 101 2.76 11.82 11.34
CA VAL A 101 2.11 11.85 12.64
C VAL A 101 2.09 13.30 13.13
N SER A 102 0.92 13.91 13.12
CA SER A 102 0.69 15.23 13.70
C SER A 102 0.79 15.17 15.23
N GLN A 103 1.73 15.92 15.79
CA GLN A 103 1.96 15.99 17.25
C GLN A 103 0.77 16.63 17.98
N ILE A 104 0.11 17.59 17.31
CA ILE A 104 -1.12 18.22 17.79
C ILE A 104 -2.23 17.19 17.97
N ASP A 105 -2.35 16.24 17.03
CA ASP A 105 -3.40 15.23 17.08
C ASP A 105 -3.13 14.18 18.18
N ILE A 106 -1.86 13.91 18.50
CA ILE A 106 -1.50 13.12 19.69
C ILE A 106 -1.97 13.83 20.96
N VAL A 107 -1.60 15.11 21.15
CA VAL A 107 -1.98 15.84 22.37
C VAL A 107 -3.49 16.01 22.49
N LYS A 108 -4.19 16.26 21.37
CA LYS A 108 -5.66 16.27 21.35
C LYS A 108 -6.26 14.91 21.69
N GLY A 109 -5.68 13.82 21.15
CA GLY A 109 -6.13 12.45 21.39
C GLY A 109 -5.93 11.98 22.83
N LEU A 110 -4.86 12.43 23.49
CA LEU A 110 -4.57 12.15 24.90
C LEU A 110 -5.38 13.02 25.87
N ALA A 111 -5.78 14.23 25.44
CA ALA A 111 -6.55 15.14 26.28
C ALA A 111 -7.99 14.65 26.49
N ARG A 112 -8.49 14.79 27.73
CA ARG A 112 -9.91 14.52 28.04
C ARG A 112 -10.81 15.51 27.33
N ARG A 113 -12.01 15.08 26.92
CA ARG A 113 -13.03 15.89 26.23
C ARG A 113 -13.44 17.20 26.96
N SER A 114 -13.21 17.29 28.27
CA SER A 114 -13.37 18.54 29.05
C SER A 114 -12.25 19.54 28.79
N ILE A 115 -11.02 19.07 28.63
CA ILE A 115 -9.80 19.86 28.36
C ILE A 115 -9.78 20.30 26.90
N GLN A 116 -10.23 19.44 25.98
CA GLN A 116 -10.38 19.77 24.55
C GLN A 116 -11.35 20.93 24.28
N ARG A 117 -12.29 21.22 25.20
CA ARG A 117 -13.24 22.34 25.08
C ARG A 117 -12.72 23.63 25.72
N ASN A 118 -11.56 23.57 26.37
CA ASN A 118 -10.96 24.77 26.94
C ASN A 118 -10.40 25.64 25.80
N SER A 119 -10.90 26.87 25.70
CA SER A 119 -10.47 27.85 24.69
C SER A 119 -8.96 28.12 24.74
N ILE A 120 -8.38 28.10 25.94
CA ILE A 120 -6.95 28.33 26.17
C ILE A 120 -6.13 27.20 25.55
N PHE A 121 -6.54 25.95 25.80
CA PHE A 121 -5.88 24.76 25.29
C PHE A 121 -5.90 24.70 23.75
N ILE A 122 -7.04 25.02 23.13
CA ILE A 122 -7.17 25.06 21.66
C ILE A 122 -6.27 26.18 21.09
N ALA A 123 -6.30 27.38 21.68
CA ALA A 123 -5.49 28.51 21.22
C ALA A 123 -3.98 28.22 21.32
N THR A 124 -3.54 27.59 22.41
CA THR A 124 -2.15 27.17 22.57
C THR A 124 -1.75 26.16 21.49
N LEU A 125 -2.57 25.13 21.25
CA LEU A 125 -2.28 24.13 20.20
C LEU A 125 -2.25 24.73 18.78
N ASP A 126 -3.14 25.68 18.48
CA ASP A 126 -3.16 26.35 17.18
C ASP A 126 -1.90 27.22 16.97
N SER A 127 -1.34 27.77 18.03
CA SER A 127 -0.09 28.55 17.99
C SER A 127 1.19 27.72 17.81
N LEU A 128 1.08 26.39 17.81
CA LEU A 128 2.19 25.43 17.76
C LEU A 128 2.18 24.57 16.49
N LYS A 129 1.35 24.92 15.50
CA LYS A 129 1.29 24.23 14.20
C LYS A 129 2.61 24.21 13.44
N GLU A 130 3.50 25.13 13.74
CA GLU A 130 4.81 25.27 13.09
C GLU A 130 5.99 24.87 14.00
N SER A 131 5.74 24.41 15.24
CA SER A 131 6.84 23.95 16.12
C SER A 131 7.44 22.64 15.63
N GLY A 132 8.77 22.55 15.72
CA GLY A 132 9.52 21.33 15.40
C GLY A 132 9.25 20.21 16.40
N ALA A 133 9.42 18.96 15.94
CA ALA A 133 9.13 17.77 16.73
C ALA A 133 9.91 17.67 18.04
N ASP A 134 11.14 18.19 18.06
CA ASP A 134 12.04 18.04 19.18
C ASP A 134 11.66 18.94 20.37
N THR A 135 11.04 20.10 20.12
CA THR A 135 10.72 21.10 21.16
C THR A 135 9.23 21.24 21.43
N PHE A 136 8.38 20.56 20.66
CA PHE A 136 6.93 20.76 20.70
C PHE A 136 6.30 20.63 22.09
N LEU A 137 6.75 19.66 22.90
CA LEU A 137 6.18 19.46 24.24
C LEU A 137 6.58 20.59 25.20
N GLU A 138 7.83 21.04 25.13
CA GLU A 138 8.34 22.15 25.95
C GLU A 138 7.67 23.46 25.55
N ASP A 139 7.63 23.76 24.25
CA ASP A 139 6.93 24.92 23.69
C ASP A 139 5.44 24.92 24.05
N PHE A 140 4.81 23.73 24.07
CA PHE A 140 3.41 23.56 24.47
C PHE A 140 3.19 23.88 25.94
N LEU A 141 4.00 23.32 26.83
CA LEU A 141 3.88 23.54 28.27
C LEU A 141 4.14 25.00 28.63
N GLU A 142 5.15 25.62 28.04
CA GLU A 142 5.48 27.03 28.26
C GLU A 142 4.34 27.95 27.82
N LYS A 143 3.85 27.80 26.59
CA LYS A 143 2.75 28.63 26.09
C LYS A 143 1.43 28.38 26.82
N LEU A 144 1.18 27.16 27.29
CA LEU A 144 -0.01 26.85 28.09
C LEU A 144 0.03 27.58 29.43
N ASP A 145 1.18 27.60 30.10
CA ASP A 145 1.36 28.26 31.39
C ASP A 145 1.28 29.79 31.24
N GLN A 146 1.95 30.35 30.22
CA GLN A 146 1.84 31.76 29.86
C GLN A 146 0.39 32.17 29.62
N ASN A 147 -0.34 31.42 28.78
CA ASN A 147 -1.72 31.76 28.49
C ASN A 147 -2.58 31.69 29.75
N ASN A 148 -2.46 30.65 30.59
CA ASN A 148 -3.20 30.56 31.85
C ASN A 148 -2.94 31.77 32.77
N SER A 149 -1.69 32.22 32.91
CA SER A 149 -1.35 33.39 33.73
C SER A 149 -1.97 34.70 33.21
N LEU A 150 -2.09 34.86 31.89
CA LEU A 150 -2.75 36.01 31.26
C LEU A 150 -4.27 36.02 31.48
N PHE A 151 -4.89 34.84 31.60
CA PHE A 151 -6.31 34.72 31.93
C PHE A 151 -6.59 35.03 33.41
N GLU A 152 -5.66 34.70 34.31
CA GLU A 152 -5.79 35.02 35.74
C GLU A 152 -5.57 36.51 36.04
N GLN A 153 -4.79 37.23 35.23
CA GLN A 153 -4.58 38.68 35.41
C GLN A 153 -5.69 39.56 34.81
N ASN A 154 -6.48 39.04 33.88
CA ASN A 154 -7.56 39.77 33.20
C ASN A 154 -8.96 39.50 33.77
N ASN A 155 -9.05 38.83 34.92
CA ASN A 155 -10.27 38.56 35.69
C ASN A 155 -10.09 39.00 37.14
#